data_AF-F0ZMI1-F1
#
_entry.id   AF-F0ZMI1-F1
#
_cell.length_a   1.000
_cell.length_b   1.000
_cell.length_c   1.000
_cell.angle_alpha   90.00
_cell.angle_beta   90.00
_cell.angle_gamma   90.00
#
_symmetry.space_group_name_H-M   'P 1'
#
loop_
_entity.id
_entity.type
_entity.pdbx_description
1 polymer ?
#
loop_
_entity_poly.entity_id
_entity_poly.type
_entity_poly.pdbx_seq_one_letter_code
_entity_poly.pdbx_strand_id
1 'polypeptide(L)'
;MEKKRELEREYRLEASGKKSKLNRDQDRDISEKIALGQANHTRTEDSIYDQRLFNQSDSLSSGFGTDDSYNVYSKPLFGGAVSNSIYRPKNNQEDNTTIDDVLSKSRFGSNTSSKPHKEFSGTDRSKERTGPVAFEKEKKKSDPFGFDDFSKKK
;
A
#
# COMPACT_ATOMS: atom_id res chain seq x y z
N MET A 1 29.30 -41.77 -54.22
CA MET A 1 29.00 -43.13 -53.72
C MET A 1 28.82 -43.16 -52.19
N GLU A 2 29.58 -42.35 -51.45
CA GLU A 2 29.56 -42.30 -49.97
C GLU A 2 28.24 -41.77 -49.37
N LYS A 3 27.73 -40.63 -49.87
CA LYS A 3 26.43 -40.06 -49.45
C LYS A 3 25.23 -41.01 -49.61
N LYS A 4 25.22 -41.85 -50.66
CA LYS A 4 24.14 -42.82 -50.90
C LYS A 4 24.15 -43.94 -49.86
N ARG A 5 25.35 -44.39 -49.46
CA ARG A 5 25.54 -45.43 -48.45
C ARG A 5 25.14 -44.95 -47.06
N GLU A 6 25.42 -43.67 -46.77
CA GLU A 6 25.07 -43.04 -45.51
C GLU A 6 23.55 -42.85 -45.37
N LEU A 7 22.89 -42.35 -46.41
CA LEU A 7 21.42 -42.26 -46.48
C LEU A 7 20.72 -43.61 -46.30
N GLU A 8 21.23 -44.68 -46.93
CA GLU A 8 20.66 -46.03 -46.76
C GLU A 8 20.82 -46.55 -45.33
N ARG A 9 21.94 -46.21 -44.67
CA ARG A 9 22.19 -46.57 -43.27
C ARG A 9 21.25 -45.82 -42.33
N GLU A 10 21.06 -44.52 -42.54
CA GLU A 10 20.11 -43.70 -41.78
C GLU A 10 18.68 -44.20 -41.97
N TYR A 11 18.25 -44.49 -43.21
CA TYR A 11 16.92 -45.00 -43.50
C TYR A 11 16.65 -46.34 -42.80
N ARG A 12 17.62 -47.27 -42.77
CA ARG A 12 17.48 -48.54 -42.02
C ARG A 12 17.42 -48.32 -40.50
N LEU A 13 18.17 -47.36 -39.97
CA LEU A 13 18.15 -47.01 -38.55
C LEU A 13 16.81 -46.39 -38.14
N GLU A 14 16.29 -45.49 -38.97
CA GLU A 14 14.98 -44.85 -38.78
C GLU A 14 13.84 -45.86 -38.88
N ALA A 15 13.85 -46.73 -39.89
CA ALA A 15 12.89 -47.83 -40.03
C ALA A 15 12.96 -48.85 -38.87
N SER A 16 14.11 -48.99 -38.21
CA SER A 16 14.26 -49.84 -37.02
C SER A 16 13.78 -49.19 -35.71
N GLY A 17 13.29 -47.95 -35.76
CA GLY A 17 12.85 -47.17 -34.59
C GLY A 17 13.99 -46.73 -33.67
N LYS A 18 15.24 -47.06 -34.00
CA LYS A 18 16.43 -46.70 -33.21
C LYS A 18 16.90 -45.30 -33.60
N LYS A 19 16.17 -44.28 -33.14
CA LYS A 19 16.63 -42.88 -33.22
C LYS A 19 17.98 -42.73 -32.50
N SER A 20 18.91 -42.00 -33.13
CA SER A 20 20.17 -41.54 -32.53
C SER A 20 19.94 -40.90 -31.16
N LYS A 21 20.88 -41.05 -30.23
CA LYS A 21 20.81 -40.42 -28.89
C LYS A 21 20.48 -38.92 -28.99
N LEU A 22 21.08 -38.22 -29.96
CA LEU A 22 20.90 -36.78 -30.12
C LEU A 22 19.48 -36.42 -30.56
N ASN A 23 18.91 -37.16 -31.51
CA ASN A 23 17.51 -36.96 -31.95
C ASN A 23 16.52 -37.37 -30.84
N ARG A 24 16.82 -38.43 -30.10
CA ARG A 24 15.99 -38.87 -28.98
C ARG A 24 15.96 -37.84 -27.85
N ASP A 25 17.11 -37.24 -27.54
CA ASP A 25 17.22 -36.21 -26.51
C ASP A 25 16.49 -34.92 -26.94
N GLN A 26 16.47 -34.60 -28.23
CA GLN A 26 15.71 -33.47 -28.78
C GLN A 26 14.20 -33.68 -28.71
N ASP A 27 13.72 -34.90 -28.97
CA ASP A 27 12.29 -35.25 -28.97
C ASP A 27 11.68 -35.42 -27.57
N ARG A 28 12.49 -35.43 -26.49
CA ARG A 28 11.95 -35.60 -25.12
C ARG A 28 11.06 -34.43 -24.70
N ASP A 29 10.01 -34.75 -23.96
CA ASP A 29 9.15 -33.76 -23.33
C ASP A 29 9.92 -32.91 -22.29
N ILE A 30 9.41 -31.70 -22.03
CA ILE A 30 10.04 -30.73 -21.12
C ILE A 30 10.21 -31.33 -19.72
N SER A 31 9.21 -32.06 -19.22
CA SER A 31 9.26 -32.75 -17.92
C SER A 31 10.33 -33.84 -17.87
N GLU A 32 10.50 -34.64 -18.94
CA GLU A 32 11.55 -35.67 -19.02
C GLU A 32 12.95 -35.05 -19.15
N LYS A 33 13.08 -33.96 -19.90
CA LYS A 33 14.33 -33.18 -19.99
C LYS A 33 14.71 -32.59 -18.63
N ILE A 34 13.73 -32.12 -17.86
CA ILE A 34 13.92 -31.65 -16.48
C ILE A 34 14.32 -32.82 -15.57
N ALA A 35 13.61 -33.94 -15.62
CA ALA A 35 13.88 -35.11 -14.80
C ALA A 35 15.26 -35.73 -15.08
N LEU A 36 15.71 -35.67 -16.34
CA LEU A 36 17.03 -36.14 -16.77
C LEU A 36 18.14 -35.09 -16.60
N GLY A 37 17.81 -33.88 -16.11
CA GLY A 37 18.79 -32.81 -15.87
C GLY A 37 19.45 -32.25 -17.14
N GLN A 38 18.85 -32.48 -18.32
CA GLN A 38 19.36 -31.95 -19.59
C GLN A 38 19.07 -30.46 -19.77
N ALA A 39 18.03 -29.97 -19.09
CA ALA A 39 17.77 -28.54 -19.01
C ALA A 39 18.61 -27.97 -17.85
N ASN A 40 19.68 -27.25 -18.20
CA ASN A 40 20.48 -26.44 -17.27
C ASN A 40 19.62 -25.30 -16.72
N HIS A 41 18.68 -25.61 -15.83
CA HIS A 41 18.13 -24.62 -14.94
C HIS A 41 19.22 -24.41 -13.90
N THR A 42 19.84 -23.23 -13.91
CA THR A 42 20.59 -22.76 -12.74
C THR A 42 19.67 -22.95 -11.55
N ARG A 43 19.98 -23.91 -10.68
CA ARG A 43 19.26 -24.09 -9.42
C ARG A 43 19.45 -22.80 -8.65
N THR A 44 18.48 -21.89 -8.74
CA THR A 44 18.47 -20.70 -7.92
C THR A 44 18.00 -21.15 -6.55
N GLU A 45 18.95 -21.24 -5.63
CA GLU A 45 18.68 -21.44 -4.19
C GLU A 45 17.68 -20.37 -3.67
N ASP A 46 17.52 -19.26 -4.40
CA ASP A 46 16.49 -18.22 -4.22
C ASP A 46 15.04 -18.73 -4.29
N SER A 47 14.79 -19.90 -4.89
CA SER A 47 13.46 -20.52 -4.91
C SER A 47 13.10 -21.27 -3.62
N ILE A 48 14.09 -21.51 -2.76
CA ILE A 48 13.94 -22.28 -1.52
C ILE A 48 13.41 -21.39 -0.38
N TYR A 49 13.65 -20.08 -0.45
CA TYR A 49 13.33 -19.13 0.61
C TYR A 49 12.35 -18.04 0.12
N ASP A 50 11.43 -17.62 0.99
CA ASP A 50 10.55 -16.48 0.71
C ASP A 50 11.36 -15.18 0.73
N GLN A 51 11.31 -14.43 -0.36
CA GLN A 51 12.00 -13.14 -0.53
C GLN A 51 11.67 -12.12 0.56
N ARG A 52 10.46 -12.20 1.14
CA ARG A 52 10.05 -11.29 2.22
C ARG A 52 10.84 -11.48 3.51
N LEU A 53 11.46 -12.64 3.71
CA LEU A 53 12.28 -12.92 4.88
C LEU A 53 13.60 -12.14 4.86
N PHE A 54 14.17 -11.88 3.68
CA PHE A 54 15.44 -11.16 3.55
C PHE A 54 15.30 -9.65 3.68
N ASN A 55 14.08 -9.13 3.57
CA ASN A 55 13.79 -7.69 3.72
C ASN A 55 13.39 -7.32 5.16
N GLN A 56 13.70 -8.17 6.15
CA GLN A 56 13.42 -7.90 7.56
C GLN A 56 14.66 -7.28 8.24
N SER A 57 14.54 -6.02 8.69
CA SER A 57 15.60 -5.32 9.44
C SER A 57 15.69 -5.71 10.93
N ASP A 58 14.70 -6.44 11.43
CA ASP A 58 14.50 -6.68 12.87
C ASP A 58 15.53 -7.63 13.51
N SER A 59 16.32 -8.35 12.71
CA SER A 59 17.27 -9.35 13.23
C SER A 59 18.55 -8.74 13.81
N LEU A 60 18.93 -7.52 13.42
CA LEU A 60 20.18 -6.86 13.84
C LEU A 60 20.02 -5.96 15.07
N SER A 61 18.80 -5.56 15.44
CA SER A 61 18.59 -4.62 16.55
C SER A 61 18.29 -5.28 17.90
N SER A 62 18.03 -6.59 17.92
CA SER A 62 17.70 -7.31 19.14
C SER A 62 18.98 -7.83 19.82
N GLY A 63 19.48 -7.09 20.83
CA GLY A 63 20.55 -7.56 21.71
C GLY A 63 21.82 -6.71 21.75
N PHE A 64 21.91 -5.64 20.97
CA PHE A 64 22.98 -4.64 21.09
C PHE A 64 22.53 -3.52 22.06
N GLY A 65 22.75 -3.72 23.36
CA GLY A 65 22.50 -2.73 24.40
C GLY A 65 23.39 -2.97 25.61
N THR A 66 23.73 -1.92 26.36
CA THR A 66 24.43 -2.07 27.64
C THR A 66 23.48 -2.70 28.67
N ASP A 67 23.98 -3.48 29.63
CA ASP A 67 23.16 -4.08 30.69
C ASP A 67 22.37 -3.05 31.52
N ASP A 68 22.84 -1.80 31.54
CA ASP A 68 22.16 -0.67 32.20
C ASP A 68 21.03 -0.05 31.36
N SER A 69 20.88 -0.47 30.10
CA SER A 69 19.81 0.00 29.23
C SER A 69 18.52 -0.77 29.53
N TYR A 70 17.50 -0.08 30.06
CA TYR A 70 16.16 -0.63 30.37
C TYR A 70 15.34 -0.99 29.11
N ASN A 71 15.89 -1.79 28.20
CA ASN A 71 15.26 -2.26 26.97
C ASN A 71 14.62 -3.63 27.19
N VAL A 72 13.57 -3.69 28.03
CA VAL A 72 12.85 -4.94 28.36
C VAL A 72 12.04 -5.46 27.16
N TYR A 73 11.64 -4.57 26.24
CA TYR A 73 10.84 -4.90 25.07
C TYR A 73 11.60 -4.64 23.78
N SER A 74 11.42 -5.55 22.82
CA SER A 74 12.00 -5.42 21.48
C SER A 74 11.30 -4.39 20.60
N LYS A 75 10.06 -3.99 20.95
CA LYS A 75 9.24 -3.05 20.18
C LYS A 75 8.69 -1.93 21.07
N PRO A 76 8.64 -0.68 20.59
CA PRO A 76 8.03 0.42 21.33
C PRO A 76 6.52 0.20 21.45
N LEU A 77 5.93 0.67 22.56
CA LEU A 77 4.49 0.59 22.82
C LEU A 77 3.66 1.35 21.75
N PHE A 78 4.20 2.45 21.24
CA PHE A 78 3.61 3.22 20.15
C PHE A 78 4.49 3.09 18.90
N GLY A 79 4.02 2.34 17.90
CA GLY A 79 4.72 2.19 16.63
C GLY A 79 4.67 3.49 15.82
N GLY A 80 5.81 3.99 15.34
CA GLY A 80 5.92 5.22 14.55
C GLY A 80 5.12 5.24 13.23
N ALA A 81 4.46 4.14 12.85
CA ALA A 81 3.59 4.05 11.68
C ALA A 81 2.36 4.97 11.76
N VAL A 82 1.86 5.28 12.96
CA VAL A 82 0.80 6.29 13.11
C VAL A 82 1.34 7.69 12.81
N SER A 83 2.55 8.04 13.25
CA SER A 83 3.11 9.39 13.01
C SER A 83 3.24 9.71 11.52
N ASN A 84 3.70 8.75 10.71
CA ASN A 84 3.90 8.95 9.28
C ASN A 84 2.61 8.83 8.43
N SER A 85 1.49 8.42 9.03
CA SER A 85 0.20 8.24 8.34
C SER A 85 -0.90 9.22 8.81
N ILE A 86 -0.70 9.93 9.92
CA ILE A 86 -1.69 10.90 10.44
C ILE A 86 -1.95 12.04 9.45
N TYR A 87 -0.91 12.55 8.79
CA TYR A 87 -1.08 13.56 7.75
C TYR A 87 0.08 13.50 6.75
N ARG A 88 -0.21 12.95 5.57
CA ARG A 88 0.72 12.95 4.44
C ARG A 88 -0.02 13.47 3.20
N PRO A 89 -0.07 14.80 3.00
CA PRO A 89 -0.70 15.35 1.81
C PRO A 89 0.04 14.81 0.59
N LYS A 90 -0.67 14.02 -0.21
CA LYS A 90 -0.18 13.61 -1.52
C LYS A 90 -0.41 14.80 -2.44
N ASN A 91 0.65 15.44 -2.90
CA ASN A 91 0.55 16.29 -4.08
C ASN A 91 0.33 15.34 -5.25
N ASN A 92 -0.94 15.11 -5.58
CA ASN A 92 -1.37 14.23 -6.63
C ASN A 92 -0.60 14.57 -7.91
N GLN A 93 0.27 13.66 -8.36
CA GLN A 93 0.86 13.74 -9.68
C GLN A 93 -0.15 13.34 -10.79
N GLU A 94 -1.40 13.01 -10.44
CA GLU A 94 -2.40 12.53 -11.42
C GLU A 94 -3.80 13.18 -11.30
N ASP A 95 -4.07 14.03 -10.31
CA ASP A 95 -5.41 14.64 -10.19
C ASP A 95 -5.37 16.05 -10.80
N ASN A 96 -5.66 16.13 -12.10
CA ASN A 96 -6.03 17.37 -12.80
C ASN A 96 -7.42 17.87 -12.35
N THR A 97 -7.70 17.87 -11.04
CA THR A 97 -8.89 18.50 -10.48
C THR A 97 -8.52 19.91 -10.08
N THR A 98 -9.10 20.90 -10.75
CA THR A 98 -8.95 22.30 -10.35
C THR A 98 -9.43 22.48 -8.91
N ILE A 99 -8.86 23.47 -8.21
CA ILE A 99 -9.22 23.79 -6.80
C ILE A 99 -10.74 23.97 -6.65
N ASP A 100 -11.40 24.46 -7.68
CA ASP A 100 -12.85 24.67 -7.74
C ASP A 100 -13.67 23.36 -7.77
N ASP A 101 -13.17 22.33 -8.47
CA ASP A 101 -13.80 21.00 -8.52
C ASP A 101 -13.66 20.27 -7.15
N VAL A 102 -12.54 20.48 -6.46
CA VAL A 102 -12.33 19.99 -5.09
C VAL A 102 -13.25 20.73 -4.10
N LEU A 103 -13.38 22.04 -4.24
CA LEU A 103 -14.20 22.86 -3.34
C LEU A 103 -15.69 22.56 -3.53
N SER A 104 -16.15 22.32 -4.76
CA SER A 104 -17.54 21.97 -5.05
C SER A 104 -17.94 20.56 -4.58
N LYS A 105 -17.02 19.58 -4.63
CA LYS A 105 -17.23 18.21 -4.10
C LYS A 105 -17.00 18.10 -2.60
N SER A 106 -16.33 19.08 -1.99
CA SER A 106 -16.13 19.13 -0.55
C SER A 106 -17.47 19.31 0.19
N ARG A 107 -17.60 18.71 1.37
CA ARG A 107 -18.74 18.91 2.28
C ARG A 107 -18.90 20.37 2.73
N PHE A 108 -17.92 21.21 2.43
CA PHE A 108 -17.87 22.64 2.73
C PHE A 108 -18.10 23.52 1.48
N GLY A 109 -18.38 22.91 0.32
CA GLY A 109 -18.62 23.62 -0.93
C GLY A 109 -19.86 24.50 -0.87
N SER A 110 -19.74 25.72 -1.39
CA SER A 110 -20.74 26.79 -1.40
C SER A 110 -22.12 26.39 -1.93
N ASN A 111 -22.20 25.28 -2.68
CA ASN A 111 -23.43 24.82 -3.35
C ASN A 111 -24.14 23.69 -2.59
N THR A 112 -23.53 23.16 -1.53
CA THR A 112 -24.25 22.31 -0.60
C THR A 112 -24.96 23.21 0.39
N SER A 113 -26.30 23.23 0.33
CA SER A 113 -27.15 23.80 1.37
C SER A 113 -26.86 23.11 2.71
N SER A 114 -25.77 23.51 3.36
CA SER A 114 -25.40 23.13 4.72
C SER A 114 -26.21 23.96 5.72
N LYS A 115 -27.53 24.03 5.49
CA LYS A 115 -28.47 24.04 6.60
C LYS A 115 -28.72 22.56 6.88
N PRO A 116 -28.14 21.95 7.93
CA PRO A 116 -28.56 20.62 8.32
C PRO A 116 -30.07 20.69 8.56
N HIS A 117 -30.87 20.04 7.70
CA HIS A 117 -32.33 19.99 7.83
C HIS A 117 -32.78 19.45 9.20
N LYS A 118 -31.88 18.75 9.88
CA LYS A 118 -32.02 18.28 11.25
C LYS A 118 -31.00 19.01 12.12
N GLU A 119 -31.44 20.09 12.75
CA GLU A 119 -30.77 20.59 13.94
C GLU A 119 -30.78 19.48 15.02
N PHE A 120 -29.75 19.45 15.87
CA PHE A 120 -29.71 18.50 16.98
C PHE A 120 -30.92 18.74 17.89
N SER A 121 -31.72 17.70 18.16
CA SER A 121 -32.90 17.82 19.02
C SER A 121 -32.49 18.39 20.38
N GLY A 122 -32.93 19.61 20.70
CA GLY A 122 -32.56 20.33 21.93
C GLY A 122 -31.73 21.61 21.74
N THR A 123 -31.43 22.02 20.50
CA THR A 123 -30.77 23.31 20.21
C THR A 123 -31.71 24.48 19.93
N ASP A 124 -32.97 24.39 20.36
CA ASP A 124 -33.93 25.49 20.21
C ASP A 124 -33.41 26.76 20.89
N ARG A 125 -32.96 27.71 20.08
CA ARG A 125 -32.37 28.98 20.53
C ARG A 125 -33.41 29.91 21.15
N SER A 126 -34.70 29.59 21.03
CA SER A 126 -35.80 30.37 21.62
C SER A 126 -36.11 29.98 23.06
N LYS A 127 -35.66 28.80 23.53
CA LYS A 127 -35.89 28.34 24.91
C LYS A 127 -34.73 28.68 25.83
N GLU A 128 -35.06 29.36 26.93
CA GLU A 128 -34.15 29.54 28.05
C GLU A 128 -33.92 28.19 28.75
N ARG A 129 -32.65 27.82 28.95
CA ARG A 129 -32.28 26.53 29.56
C ARG A 129 -32.46 26.62 31.07
N THR A 130 -33.41 25.87 31.62
CA THR A 130 -33.59 25.73 33.08
C THR A 130 -32.84 24.49 33.57
N GLY A 131 -31.68 24.69 34.19
CA GLY A 131 -30.87 23.63 34.81
C GLY A 131 -30.09 24.19 36.01
N PRO A 132 -29.54 23.33 36.88
CA PRO A 132 -28.94 23.74 38.15
C PRO A 132 -27.74 24.69 38.00
N VAL A 133 -27.16 24.76 36.80
CA VAL A 133 -26.15 25.75 36.42
C VAL A 133 -26.66 26.51 35.20
N ALA A 134 -27.32 27.63 35.45
CA ALA A 134 -27.63 28.61 34.42
C ALA A 134 -26.44 29.58 34.32
N PHE A 135 -25.72 29.55 33.21
CA PHE A 135 -24.78 30.62 32.90
C PHE A 135 -25.58 31.87 32.55
N GLU A 136 -25.36 32.96 33.27
CA GLU A 136 -25.92 34.26 32.93
C GLU A 136 -25.30 34.67 31.59
N LYS A 137 -26.07 34.55 30.51
CA LYS A 137 -25.65 35.06 29.21
C LYS A 137 -25.67 36.58 29.33
N GLU A 138 -24.52 37.17 29.66
CA GLU A 138 -24.36 38.62 29.64
C GLU A 138 -24.93 39.13 28.32
N LYS A 139 -26.01 39.91 28.40
CA LYS A 139 -26.66 40.51 27.24
C LYS A 139 -25.65 41.47 26.62
N LYS A 140 -24.91 40.98 25.63
CA LYS A 140 -24.05 41.75 24.70
C LYS A 140 -23.46 43.00 25.36
N LYS A 141 -22.52 42.82 26.30
CA LYS A 141 -21.48 43.85 26.44
C LYS A 141 -20.86 43.96 25.06
N SER A 142 -20.89 45.16 24.49
CA SER A 142 -20.18 45.50 23.25
C SER A 142 -18.85 44.77 23.25
N ASP A 143 -18.58 44.05 22.17
CA ASP A 143 -17.39 43.21 21.99
C ASP A 143 -16.16 43.83 22.70
N PRO A 144 -15.68 43.23 23.81
CA PRO A 144 -14.62 43.82 24.62
C PRO A 144 -13.29 43.94 23.87
N PHE A 145 -13.16 43.27 22.72
CA PHE A 145 -11.98 43.29 21.87
C PHE A 145 -12.17 44.05 20.55
N GLY A 146 -13.36 44.63 20.29
CA GLY A 146 -13.60 45.54 19.16
C GLY A 146 -13.50 44.92 17.74
N PHE A 147 -13.63 43.60 17.61
CA PHE A 147 -13.68 42.91 16.31
C PHE A 147 -14.92 43.29 15.48
N ASP A 148 -16.03 43.62 16.12
CA ASP A 148 -17.23 44.09 15.42
C ASP A 148 -16.97 45.34 14.57
N ASP A 149 -16.05 46.22 14.98
CA ASP A 149 -15.72 47.44 14.24
C ASP A 149 -14.71 47.19 13.11
N PHE A 150 -13.88 46.14 13.24
CA PHE A 150 -13.00 45.68 12.16
C PHE A 150 -13.80 45.15 10.97
N SER A 151 -14.92 44.46 11.22
CA SER A 151 -15.79 43.93 10.17
C SER A 151 -16.62 44.97 9.40
N LYS A 152 -16.80 46.17 9.98
CA LYS A 152 -17.59 47.26 9.39
C LYS A 152 -16.76 48.17 8.47
N LYS A 153 -15.43 48.11 8.57
CA LYS A 153 -14.54 48.83 7.66
C LYS A 153 -14.31 47.99 6.40
N LYS A 154 -15.15 48.23 5.41
CA LYS A 154 -14.83 47.96 4.00
C LYS A 154 -14.07 49.14 3.40
#